data_AF-A0AAF3J5V3-F1
#
_entry.id   AF-A0AAF3J5V3-F1
#
_cell.length_a   1.000
_cell.length_b   1.000
_cell.length_c   1.000
_cell.angle_alpha   90.00
_cell.angle_beta   90.00
_cell.angle_gamma   90.00
#
_symmetry.space_group_name_H-M   'P 1'
#
loop_
_entity.id
_entity.type
_entity.pdbx_description
1 polymer ?
#
loop_
_entity_poly.entity_id
_entity_poly.type
_entity_poly.pdbx_seq_one_letter_code
_entity_poly.pdbx_strand_id
1 'polypeptide(L)'
;MASDASRFARAAIDCEKTSTEAIDCVEKLLAGLKQDSDRDGISLLEVKNHDLLAYLTDMAFLMERMSSGGSIQVGGSVERTTKYRTVLERIKPIEKKMEAQITKLVQETSSKQKPSVSVVSEKEGAKEGATSESEVEDESEANEARKRVPTKILAVQNTAERDAERKEKRVEKNKKRALRSTLVQELRQQYSEAPVEEYNDVIGSDRVRQLDRDRLE
;
A
#
# COMPACT_ATOMS: atom_id res chain seq x y z
N MET A 1 -19.92 15.60 -45.30
CA MET A 1 -19.57 14.55 -46.29
C MET A 1 -18.06 14.34 -46.42
N ALA A 2 -17.27 15.21 -47.07
CA ALA A 2 -15.80 14.99 -47.19
C ALA A 2 -15.03 15.07 -45.85
N SER A 3 -15.50 15.91 -44.91
CA SER A 3 -14.95 16.04 -43.55
C SER A 3 -15.22 14.80 -42.68
N ASP A 4 -16.40 14.20 -42.80
CA ASP A 4 -16.80 13.06 -41.98
C ASP A 4 -16.15 11.77 -42.47
N ALA A 5 -16.00 11.63 -43.79
CA ALA A 5 -15.26 10.52 -44.40
C ALA A 5 -13.77 10.51 -43.99
N SER A 6 -13.12 11.68 -43.91
CA SER A 6 -11.72 11.76 -43.48
C SER A 6 -11.54 11.49 -41.98
N ARG A 7 -12.51 11.92 -41.15
CA ARG A 7 -12.55 11.59 -39.72
C ARG A 7 -12.73 10.08 -39.50
N PHE A 8 -13.64 9.46 -40.24
CA PHE A 8 -13.84 8.01 -40.18
C PHE A 8 -12.59 7.25 -40.63
N ALA A 9 -11.96 7.66 -41.74
CA ALA A 9 -10.73 7.05 -42.22
C ALA A 9 -9.60 7.13 -41.18
N ARG A 10 -9.45 8.27 -40.50
CA ARG A 10 -8.47 8.43 -39.41
C ARG A 10 -8.79 7.52 -38.22
N ALA A 11 -10.06 7.47 -37.81
CA ALA A 11 -10.49 6.60 -36.72
C ALA A 11 -10.25 5.11 -37.03
N ALA A 12 -10.48 4.68 -38.28
CA ALA A 12 -10.21 3.32 -38.72
C ALA A 12 -8.71 2.97 -38.65
N ILE A 13 -7.84 3.88 -39.09
CA ILE A 13 -6.38 3.72 -39.00
C ILE A 13 -5.93 3.64 -37.53
N ASP A 14 -6.49 4.48 -36.66
CA ASP A 14 -6.16 4.47 -35.24
C ASP A 14 -6.66 3.16 -34.57
N CYS A 15 -7.83 2.64 -34.97
CA CYS A 15 -8.35 1.35 -34.52
C CYS A 15 -7.46 0.17 -34.97
N GLU A 16 -6.99 0.20 -36.22
CA GLU A 16 -6.09 -0.82 -36.75
C GLU A 16 -4.77 -0.85 -35.96
N LYS A 17 -4.14 0.31 -35.76
CA LYS A 17 -2.90 0.43 -34.97
C LYS A 17 -3.08 -0.09 -33.55
N THR A 18 -4.12 0.37 -32.85
CA THR A 18 -4.39 -0.06 -31.48
C THR A 18 -4.70 -1.55 -31.38
N SER A 19 -5.39 -2.13 -32.37
CA SER A 19 -5.62 -3.57 -32.45
C SER A 19 -4.32 -4.35 -32.66
N THR A 20 -3.41 -3.89 -33.53
CA THR A 20 -2.12 -4.56 -33.74
C THR A 20 -1.23 -4.49 -32.50
N GLU A 21 -1.16 -3.33 -31.84
CA GLU A 21 -0.42 -3.18 -30.59
C GLU A 21 -0.97 -4.06 -29.47
N ALA A 22 -2.29 -4.22 -29.39
CA ALA A 22 -2.93 -5.10 -28.44
C ALA A 22 -2.56 -6.57 -28.68
N ILE A 23 -2.58 -7.03 -29.94
CA ILE A 23 -2.18 -8.39 -30.31
C ILE A 23 -0.72 -8.64 -29.93
N ASP A 24 0.20 -7.73 -30.27
CA ASP A 24 1.62 -7.83 -29.91
C ASP A 24 1.83 -7.94 -28.39
N CYS A 25 1.04 -7.21 -27.60
CA CYS A 25 1.08 -7.29 -26.14
C CYS A 25 0.62 -8.67 -25.63
N VAL A 26 -0.43 -9.23 -26.21
CA VAL A 26 -0.95 -10.55 -25.85
C VAL A 26 0.06 -11.63 -26.23
N GLU A 27 0.71 -11.53 -27.38
CA GLU A 27 1.74 -12.47 -27.81
C GLU A 27 2.95 -12.48 -26.86
N LYS A 28 3.40 -11.29 -26.43
CA LYS A 28 4.47 -11.17 -25.41
C LYS A 28 4.06 -11.81 -24.08
N LEU A 29 2.82 -11.58 -23.64
CA LEU A 29 2.29 -12.18 -22.42
C LEU A 29 2.23 -13.71 -22.52
N LEU A 30 1.79 -14.23 -23.66
CA LEU A 30 1.70 -15.67 -23.92
C LEU A 30 3.10 -16.31 -23.98
N ALA A 31 4.08 -15.63 -24.57
CA ALA A 31 5.48 -16.07 -24.55
C ALA A 31 6.04 -16.13 -23.11
N GLY A 32 5.75 -15.13 -22.28
CA GLY A 32 6.14 -15.12 -20.86
C GLY A 32 5.50 -16.26 -20.05
N LEU A 33 4.21 -16.53 -20.28
CA LEU A 33 3.51 -17.63 -19.60
C LEU A 33 4.07 -19.02 -19.97
N LYS A 34 4.49 -19.22 -21.22
CA LYS A 34 5.12 -20.48 -21.66
C LYS A 34 6.48 -20.74 -21.00
N GLN A 35 7.17 -19.69 -20.60
CA GLN A 35 8.47 -19.79 -19.93
C GLN A 35 8.32 -20.10 -18.43
N ASP A 36 7.16 -19.79 -17.84
CA ASP A 36 6.84 -19.90 -16.42
C ASP A 36 6.13 -21.23 -16.04
N SER A 37 6.43 -22.33 -16.74
CA SER A 37 5.69 -23.60 -16.63
C SER A 37 5.79 -24.34 -15.29
N ASP A 38 6.74 -23.99 -14.42
CA ASP A 38 6.96 -24.65 -13.12
C ASP A 38 6.49 -23.77 -11.96
N ARG A 39 5.17 -23.62 -11.80
CA ARG A 39 4.57 -22.91 -10.67
C ARG A 39 3.53 -23.77 -9.97
N ASP A 40 3.60 -23.77 -8.64
CA ASP A 40 2.63 -24.44 -7.80
C ASP A 40 1.48 -23.46 -7.48
N GLY A 41 0.36 -23.64 -8.19
CA GLY A 41 -0.87 -22.87 -8.03
C GLY A 41 -1.11 -21.76 -9.07
N ILE A 42 -2.28 -21.13 -8.96
CA ILE A 42 -2.77 -20.10 -9.90
C ILE A 42 -2.48 -18.71 -9.31
N SER A 43 -1.77 -17.87 -10.06
CA SER A 43 -1.49 -16.50 -9.64
C SER A 43 -2.73 -15.62 -9.79
N LEU A 44 -3.00 -14.75 -8.81
CA LEU A 44 -4.05 -13.73 -8.92
C LEU A 44 -3.85 -12.85 -10.16
N LEU A 45 -2.59 -12.53 -10.48
CA LEU A 45 -2.24 -11.69 -11.62
C LEU A 45 -2.55 -12.40 -12.96
N GLU A 46 -2.42 -13.72 -12.99
CA GLU A 46 -2.78 -14.55 -14.15
C GLU A 46 -4.29 -14.58 -14.36
N VAL A 47 -5.07 -14.82 -13.30
CA VAL A 47 -6.54 -14.77 -13.35
C VAL A 47 -7.01 -13.39 -13.82
N LYS A 48 -6.42 -12.31 -13.29
CA LYS A 48 -6.73 -10.95 -13.72
C LYS A 48 -6.46 -10.77 -15.21
N ASN A 49 -5.30 -11.19 -15.69
CA ASN A 49 -4.93 -11.04 -17.11
C ASN A 49 -5.87 -11.85 -18.01
N HIS A 50 -6.19 -13.08 -17.62
CA HIS A 50 -7.19 -13.91 -18.32
C HIS A 50 -8.56 -13.22 -18.40
N ASP A 51 -9.09 -12.76 -17.27
CA ASP A 51 -10.41 -12.12 -17.21
C ASP A 51 -10.43 -10.77 -17.93
N LEU A 52 -9.31 -10.03 -17.95
CA LEU A 52 -9.17 -8.80 -18.72
C LEU A 52 -9.21 -9.08 -20.23
N LEU A 53 -8.53 -10.13 -20.69
CA LEU A 53 -8.56 -10.55 -22.09
C LEU A 53 -9.95 -11.04 -22.51
N ALA A 54 -10.62 -11.83 -21.66
CA ALA A 54 -11.99 -12.26 -21.88
C ALA A 54 -12.97 -11.06 -21.94
N TYR A 55 -12.77 -10.05 -21.08
CA TYR A 55 -13.53 -8.81 -21.14
C TYR A 55 -13.30 -8.03 -22.45
N LEU A 56 -12.04 -7.87 -22.87
CA LEU A 56 -11.70 -7.13 -24.09
C LEU A 56 -12.23 -7.81 -25.35
N THR A 57 -12.16 -9.14 -25.42
CA THR A 57 -12.67 -9.91 -26.56
C THR A 57 -14.19 -9.79 -26.68
N ASP A 58 -14.94 -9.92 -25.58
CA ASP A 58 -16.39 -9.72 -25.62
C ASP A 58 -16.76 -8.26 -25.93
N MET A 59 -16.00 -7.29 -25.42
CA MET A 59 -16.20 -5.87 -25.77
C MET A 59 -15.96 -5.62 -27.26
N ALA A 60 -14.90 -6.17 -27.84
CA ALA A 60 -14.62 -6.04 -29.28
C ALA A 60 -15.73 -6.68 -30.12
N PHE A 61 -16.21 -7.86 -29.72
CA PHE A 61 -17.36 -8.51 -30.36
C PHE A 61 -18.63 -7.66 -30.31
N LEU A 62 -18.92 -7.02 -29.16
CA LEU A 62 -20.06 -6.11 -29.04
C LEU A 62 -19.88 -4.87 -29.94
N MET A 63 -18.69 -4.27 -30.00
CA MET A 63 -18.38 -3.13 -30.87
C MET A 63 -18.54 -3.46 -32.35
N GLU A 64 -18.10 -4.64 -32.79
CA GLU A 64 -18.28 -5.14 -34.15
C GLU A 64 -19.77 -5.25 -34.51
N ARG A 65 -20.57 -5.84 -33.61
CA ARG A 65 -22.00 -5.97 -33.79
C ARG A 65 -22.71 -4.63 -33.86
N MET A 66 -22.34 -3.69 -32.97
CA MET A 66 -22.88 -2.34 -32.96
C MET A 66 -22.55 -1.59 -34.25
N SER A 67 -21.31 -1.72 -34.74
CA SER A 67 -20.84 -1.08 -35.98
C SER A 67 -21.53 -1.67 -37.22
N SER A 68 -21.86 -2.96 -37.19
CA SER A 68 -22.58 -3.65 -38.25
C SER A 68 -24.11 -3.48 -38.19
N GLY A 69 -24.63 -2.74 -37.19
CA GLY A 69 -26.07 -2.53 -36.99
C GLY A 69 -26.83 -3.76 -36.48
N GLY A 70 -26.14 -4.75 -35.94
CA GLY A 70 -26.73 -5.97 -35.40
C GLY A 70 -27.23 -5.82 -33.95
N SER A 71 -28.24 -6.60 -33.57
CA SER A 71 -28.73 -6.66 -32.17
C SER A 71 -27.65 -7.06 -31.15
N ILE A 72 -27.50 -6.33 -30.06
CA ILE A 72 -26.47 -6.59 -29.04
C ILE A 72 -26.82 -7.83 -28.18
N GLN A 73 -28.06 -8.32 -28.24
CA GLN A 73 -28.54 -9.43 -27.39
C GLN A 73 -28.15 -10.84 -27.90
N VAL A 74 -27.40 -10.94 -28.99
CA VAL A 74 -27.02 -12.25 -29.54
C VAL A 74 -25.95 -12.91 -28.67
N GLY A 75 -26.21 -14.15 -28.25
CA GLY A 75 -25.22 -15.03 -27.60
C GLY A 75 -24.85 -14.67 -26.16
N GLY A 76 -25.66 -13.86 -25.46
CA GLY A 76 -25.43 -13.51 -24.06
C GLY A 76 -24.13 -12.72 -23.81
N SER A 77 -23.54 -12.14 -24.86
CA SER A 77 -22.26 -11.41 -24.74
C SER A 77 -22.33 -10.26 -23.74
N VAL A 78 -23.46 -9.56 -23.65
CA VAL A 78 -23.67 -8.52 -22.62
C VAL A 78 -23.56 -9.09 -21.21
N GLU A 79 -24.21 -10.22 -20.93
CA GLU A 79 -24.17 -10.86 -19.61
C GLU A 79 -22.76 -11.35 -19.28
N ARG A 80 -22.04 -11.92 -20.26
CA ARG A 80 -20.63 -12.33 -20.10
C ARG A 80 -19.74 -11.13 -19.79
N THR A 81 -19.87 -10.03 -20.54
CA THR A 81 -19.15 -8.78 -20.28
C THR A 81 -19.44 -8.23 -18.88
N THR A 82 -20.70 -8.22 -18.44
CA THR A 82 -21.08 -7.81 -17.09
C THR A 82 -20.46 -8.72 -16.03
N LYS A 83 -20.46 -10.05 -16.25
CA LYS A 83 -19.79 -11.00 -15.36
C LYS A 83 -18.31 -10.68 -15.22
N TYR A 84 -17.55 -10.56 -16.32
CA TYR A 84 -16.13 -10.22 -16.25
C TYR A 84 -15.90 -8.88 -15.55
N ARG A 85 -16.77 -7.89 -15.78
CA ARG A 85 -16.71 -6.60 -15.08
C ARG A 85 -16.84 -6.75 -13.56
N THR A 86 -17.83 -7.52 -13.10
CA THR A 86 -18.03 -7.77 -11.67
C THR A 86 -16.86 -8.52 -11.02
N VAL A 87 -16.28 -9.49 -11.73
CA VAL A 87 -15.10 -10.23 -11.26
C VAL A 87 -13.91 -9.30 -11.11
N LEU A 88 -13.62 -8.47 -12.12
CA LEU A 88 -12.54 -7.49 -12.07
C LEU A 88 -12.72 -6.48 -10.92
N GLU A 89 -13.96 -6.06 -10.65
CA GLU A 89 -14.27 -5.19 -9.50
C GLU A 89 -14.04 -5.88 -8.16
N ARG A 90 -14.31 -7.19 -8.08
CA ARG A 90 -14.07 -7.98 -6.87
C ARG A 90 -12.60 -8.26 -6.63
N ILE A 91 -11.79 -8.33 -7.68
CA ILE A 91 -10.33 -8.50 -7.61
C ILE A 91 -9.63 -7.23 -7.09
N LYS A 92 -10.11 -6.02 -7.41
CA LYS A 92 -9.52 -4.73 -6.98
C LYS A 92 -9.11 -4.64 -5.49
N PRO A 93 -9.96 -4.98 -4.50
CA PRO A 93 -9.54 -4.92 -3.10
C PRO A 93 -8.43 -5.91 -2.75
N ILE A 94 -8.33 -7.05 -3.45
CA ILE A 94 -7.27 -8.03 -3.25
C ILE A 94 -5.96 -7.50 -3.83
N GLU A 95 -6.02 -6.87 -5.01
CA GLU A 95 -4.85 -6.19 -5.61
C GLU A 95 -4.28 -5.12 -4.71
N LYS A 96 -5.12 -4.26 -4.12
CA LYS A 96 -4.67 -3.23 -3.18
C LYS A 96 -3.93 -3.81 -1.98
N LYS A 97 -4.33 -4.99 -1.50
CA LYS A 97 -3.63 -5.68 -0.40
C LYS A 97 -2.26 -6.22 -0.83
N MET A 98 -2.13 -6.62 -2.09
CA MET A 98 -0.90 -7.17 -2.65
C MET A 98 0.00 -6.11 -3.29
N GLU A 99 -0.49 -4.90 -3.50
CA GLU A 99 0.20 -3.80 -4.20
C GLU A 99 1.59 -3.56 -3.62
N ALA A 100 1.73 -3.49 -2.30
CA ALA A 100 3.01 -3.31 -1.64
C ALA A 100 4.01 -4.45 -1.94
N GLN A 101 3.53 -5.70 -2.02
CA GLN A 101 4.37 -6.86 -2.35
C GLN A 101 4.79 -6.83 -3.81
N ILE A 102 3.86 -6.51 -4.71
CA ILE A 102 4.12 -6.36 -6.14
C ILE A 102 5.14 -5.23 -6.37
N THR A 103 4.96 -4.06 -5.76
CA THR A 103 5.90 -2.93 -5.89
C THR A 103 7.29 -3.30 -5.41
N LYS A 104 7.41 -4.02 -4.29
CA LYS A 104 8.71 -4.47 -3.78
C LYS A 104 9.41 -5.42 -4.76
N LEU A 105 8.71 -6.44 -5.27
CA LEU A 105 9.27 -7.38 -6.25
C LEU A 105 9.65 -6.69 -7.58
N VAL A 106 8.84 -5.75 -8.05
CA VAL A 106 9.15 -4.96 -9.26
C VAL A 106 10.39 -4.08 -9.04
N GLN A 107 10.56 -3.48 -7.86
CA GLN A 107 11.76 -2.70 -7.53
C GLN A 107 13.02 -3.58 -7.41
N GLU A 108 12.90 -4.78 -6.83
CA GLU A 108 14.02 -5.74 -6.73
C GLU A 108 14.46 -6.26 -8.10
N THR A 109 13.53 -6.50 -9.02
CA THR A 109 13.86 -6.90 -10.40
C THR A 109 14.46 -5.74 -11.21
N SER A 110 13.96 -4.52 -11.01
CA SER A 110 14.46 -3.32 -11.69
C SER A 110 15.84 -2.88 -11.18
N SER A 111 16.15 -3.10 -9.90
CA SER A 111 17.47 -2.80 -9.32
C SER A 111 18.56 -3.79 -9.70
N LYS A 112 18.21 -5.06 -10.00
CA LYS A 112 19.13 -6.08 -10.53
C LYS A 112 19.65 -5.79 -11.95
N GLN A 113 19.07 -4.82 -12.67
CA GLN A 113 19.60 -4.37 -13.97
C GLN A 113 20.70 -3.30 -13.86
N LYS A 114 21.03 -2.82 -12.65
CA LYS A 114 22.30 -2.14 -12.40
C LYS A 114 23.29 -3.15 -11.85
N PRO A 115 24.53 -3.24 -12.37
CA PRO A 115 25.55 -4.08 -11.76
C PRO A 115 25.91 -3.46 -10.41
N SER A 116 25.23 -3.88 -9.34
CA SER A 116 25.62 -3.50 -7.99
C SER A 116 26.85 -4.32 -7.64
N VAL A 117 28.02 -3.70 -7.81
CA VAL A 117 29.20 -4.09 -7.06
C VAL A 117 28.82 -4.02 -5.58
N SER A 118 28.69 -5.18 -4.95
CA SER A 118 28.55 -5.31 -3.52
C SER A 118 29.87 -4.90 -2.88
N VAL A 119 30.05 -3.61 -2.63
CA VAL A 119 30.98 -3.16 -1.59
C VAL A 119 30.15 -3.03 -0.33
N VAL A 120 30.33 -4.01 0.55
CA VAL A 120 30.06 -3.87 1.97
C VAL A 120 30.82 -2.63 2.44
N SER A 121 30.09 -1.61 2.85
CA SER A 121 30.64 -0.52 3.65
C SER A 121 29.59 -0.17 4.68
N GLU A 122 29.69 -0.85 5.81
CA GLU A 122 29.49 -0.22 7.10
C GLU A 122 30.10 1.18 7.05
N LYS A 123 29.29 2.21 7.27
CA LYS A 123 29.83 3.45 7.80
C LYS A 123 28.85 4.06 8.77
N GLU A 124 29.28 3.92 10.01
CA GLU A 124 28.81 4.49 11.24
C GLU A 124 28.71 6.02 11.18
N GLY A 125 28.03 6.54 12.19
CA GLY A 125 27.60 7.92 12.31
C GLY A 125 28.73 8.94 12.17
N ALA A 126 28.48 9.94 11.33
CA ALA A 126 29.26 11.17 11.31
C ALA A 126 28.81 12.08 12.46
N LYS A 127 29.59 12.09 13.55
CA LYS A 127 29.75 13.24 14.43
C LYS A 127 31.05 13.07 15.19
N GLU A 128 32.05 13.87 14.83
CA GLU A 128 32.92 14.49 15.82
C GLU A 128 33.64 15.68 15.19
N GLY A 129 33.53 16.81 15.88
CA GLY A 129 34.39 17.95 15.70
C GLY A 129 35.61 17.79 16.60
N ALA A 130 36.74 18.31 16.10
CA ALA A 130 37.85 18.88 16.84
C ALA A 130 38.53 18.00 17.90
N THR A 131 39.75 17.55 17.62
CA THR A 131 41.00 18.27 17.97
C THR A 131 42.14 17.24 17.95
N SER A 132 43.18 17.54 17.19
CA SER A 132 44.37 16.71 16.98
C SER A 132 45.50 17.25 17.86
N GLU A 133 46.02 16.46 18.81
CA GLU A 133 47.40 16.63 19.32
C GLU A 133 48.05 15.28 19.72
N SER A 134 49.20 15.07 19.07
CA SER A 134 50.43 14.27 19.25
C SER A 134 50.73 13.32 20.43
N GLU A 135 51.37 12.20 20.04
CA GLU A 135 52.62 11.55 20.57
C GLU A 135 52.59 10.96 22.01
N VAL A 136 53.17 9.80 22.39
CA VAL A 136 54.43 9.10 22.05
C VAL A 136 54.40 7.62 22.54
N GLU A 137 55.41 6.84 22.16
CA GLU A 137 55.87 5.45 22.49
C GLU A 137 55.73 4.99 23.98
N ASP A 138 55.80 3.73 24.44
CA ASP A 138 56.67 2.58 24.13
C ASP A 138 56.18 1.29 24.88
N GLU A 139 56.78 0.15 24.54
CA GLU A 139 56.60 -1.25 24.96
C GLU A 139 56.49 -1.59 26.46
N SER A 140 55.81 -2.71 26.79
CA SER A 140 56.37 -3.86 27.55
C SER A 140 55.31 -4.87 28.05
N GLU A 141 55.76 -6.12 28.19
CA GLU A 141 54.99 -7.36 28.29
C GLU A 141 54.31 -7.68 29.65
N ALA A 142 53.33 -8.60 29.55
CA ALA A 142 52.98 -9.67 30.51
C ALA A 142 52.47 -9.31 31.93
N ASN A 143 51.16 -9.53 32.19
CA ASN A 143 50.66 -10.70 32.95
C ASN A 143 49.20 -10.55 33.46
N GLU A 144 48.55 -11.71 33.55
CA GLU A 144 47.33 -12.06 34.27
C GLU A 144 45.95 -11.53 33.80
N ALA A 145 45.19 -12.47 33.24
CA ALA A 145 43.78 -12.36 32.89
C ALA A 145 42.89 -12.12 34.12
N ARG A 146 42.78 -10.85 34.55
CA ARG A 146 41.68 -10.41 35.41
C ARG A 146 40.39 -10.48 34.61
N LYS A 147 39.56 -11.47 34.94
CA LYS A 147 38.22 -11.71 34.37
C LYS A 147 37.38 -10.42 34.48
N ARG A 148 37.30 -9.65 33.39
CA ARG A 148 36.55 -8.39 33.32
C ARG A 148 35.06 -8.70 33.37
N VAL A 149 34.41 -8.34 34.48
CA VAL A 149 32.95 -8.34 34.60
C VAL A 149 32.44 -7.04 33.98
N PRO A 150 31.56 -7.08 32.96
CA PRO A 150 30.98 -5.86 32.42
C PRO A 150 30.13 -5.16 33.48
N THR A 151 30.43 -3.89 33.76
CA THR A 151 29.57 -3.04 34.57
C THR A 151 28.27 -2.77 33.83
N LYS A 152 27.13 -2.92 34.51
CA LYS A 152 25.82 -2.62 33.94
C LYS A 152 25.65 -1.10 33.86
N ILE A 153 25.63 -0.58 32.64
CA ILE A 153 25.36 0.83 32.35
C ILE A 153 23.83 1.02 32.36
N LEU A 154 23.33 1.85 33.26
CA LEU A 154 21.97 2.39 33.18
C LEU A 154 22.04 3.76 32.50
N ALA A 155 21.17 3.99 31.51
CA ALA A 155 21.10 5.26 30.81
C ALA A 155 20.65 6.37 31.76
N VAL A 156 21.58 7.24 32.16
CA VAL A 156 21.29 8.51 32.84
C VAL A 156 20.64 9.43 31.81
N GLN A 157 19.33 9.61 31.90
CA GLN A 157 18.60 10.58 31.08
C GLN A 157 18.82 11.98 31.69
N ASN A 158 19.31 12.93 30.89
CA ASN A 158 19.28 14.35 31.23
C ASN A 158 17.81 14.77 31.50
N THR A 159 17.50 15.11 32.76
CA THR A 159 16.13 15.26 33.29
C THR A 159 15.48 16.62 33.00
N ALA A 160 16.12 17.55 32.30
CA ALA A 160 15.55 18.87 32.04
C ALA A 160 14.68 18.94 30.77
N GLU A 161 15.14 18.40 29.64
CA GLU A 161 14.44 18.53 28.35
C GLU A 161 13.27 17.53 28.19
N ARG A 162 13.41 16.32 28.75
CA ARG A 162 12.40 15.26 28.63
C ARG A 162 11.13 15.54 29.43
N ASP A 163 11.23 16.29 30.54
CA ASP A 163 10.08 16.65 31.36
C ASP A 163 9.29 17.85 30.80
N ALA A 164 9.96 18.76 30.07
CA ALA A 164 9.30 19.84 29.34
C ALA A 164 8.45 19.28 28.18
N GLU A 165 9.02 18.40 27.37
CA GLU A 165 8.31 17.79 26.23
C GLU A 165 7.12 16.92 26.67
N ARG A 166 7.24 16.23 27.82
CA ARG A 166 6.12 15.48 28.43
C ARG A 166 4.99 16.39 28.91
N LYS A 167 5.31 17.57 29.44
CA LYS A 167 4.29 18.55 29.87
C LYS A 167 3.58 19.14 28.66
N GLU A 168 4.30 19.49 27.59
CA GLU A 168 3.70 19.99 26.35
C GLU A 168 2.77 18.98 25.70
N LYS A 169 3.19 17.71 25.59
CA LYS A 169 2.33 16.62 25.06
C LYS A 169 1.06 16.42 25.90
N ARG A 170 1.10 16.65 27.22
CA ARG A 170 -0.09 16.60 28.08
C ARG A 170 -1.02 17.79 27.84
N VAL A 171 -0.46 18.99 27.67
CA VAL A 171 -1.22 20.20 27.35
C VAL A 171 -1.91 20.07 25.99
N GLU A 172 -1.23 19.54 24.98
CA GLU A 172 -1.85 19.29 23.66
C GLU A 172 -2.99 18.28 23.73
N LYS A 173 -2.82 17.18 24.48
CA LYS A 173 -3.89 16.19 24.68
C LYS A 173 -5.09 16.82 25.39
N ASN A 174 -4.87 17.68 26.37
CA ASN A 174 -5.95 18.40 27.06
C ASN A 174 -6.65 19.40 26.13
N LYS A 175 -5.92 20.13 25.27
CA LYS A 175 -6.50 21.01 24.25
C LYS A 175 -7.34 20.21 23.24
N LYS A 176 -6.84 19.07 22.75
CA LYS A 176 -7.60 18.17 21.86
C LYS A 176 -8.84 17.59 22.54
N ARG A 177 -8.80 17.33 23.85
CA ARG A 177 -9.94 16.86 24.63
C ARG A 177 -10.98 17.97 24.86
N ALA A 178 -10.56 19.21 25.07
CA ALA A 178 -11.45 20.37 25.16
C ALA A 178 -12.11 20.72 23.81
N LEU A 179 -11.37 20.56 22.70
CA LEU A 179 -11.91 20.69 21.34
C LEU A 179 -12.83 19.53 20.94
N ARG A 180 -12.73 18.39 21.64
CA ARG A 180 -13.70 17.28 21.59
C ARG A 180 -14.81 17.44 22.64
N SER A 181 -15.08 18.66 23.08
CA SER A 181 -16.26 18.94 23.89
C SER A 181 -17.52 18.65 23.06
N THR A 182 -18.57 18.23 23.76
CA THR A 182 -19.85 17.75 23.22
C THR A 182 -20.45 18.66 22.15
N LEU A 183 -20.25 19.97 22.25
CA LEU A 183 -20.71 20.95 21.28
C LEU A 183 -20.12 20.76 19.87
N VAL A 184 -18.82 20.45 19.78
CA VAL A 184 -18.15 20.24 18.47
C VAL A 184 -18.58 18.91 17.85
N GLN A 185 -18.90 17.91 18.68
CA GLN A 185 -19.43 16.63 18.23
C GLN A 185 -20.86 16.77 17.72
N GLU A 186 -21.71 17.54 18.40
CA GLU A 186 -23.08 17.84 17.96
C GLU A 186 -23.10 18.63 16.65
N LEU A 187 -22.26 19.65 16.51
CA LEU A 187 -22.11 20.38 15.25
C LEU A 187 -21.63 19.45 14.13
N ARG A 188 -20.64 18.60 14.39
CA ARG A 188 -20.18 17.62 13.40
C ARG A 188 -21.30 16.66 12.98
N GLN A 189 -22.15 16.25 13.91
CA GLN A 189 -23.29 15.37 13.63
C GLN A 189 -24.37 16.06 12.78
N GLN A 190 -24.66 17.34 13.03
CA GLN A 190 -25.64 18.11 12.24
C GLN A 190 -25.20 18.29 10.78
N TYR A 191 -23.90 18.40 10.52
CA TYR A 191 -23.36 18.60 9.16
C TYR A 191 -22.82 17.31 8.51
N SER A 192 -22.85 16.16 9.18
CA SER A 192 -22.41 14.89 8.62
C SER A 192 -23.59 13.98 8.28
N GLU A 193 -23.72 13.57 7.02
CA GLU A 193 -24.73 12.60 6.54
C GLU A 193 -24.39 11.13 6.87
N ALA A 194 -23.38 10.89 7.72
CA ALA A 194 -22.97 9.54 8.11
C ALA A 194 -23.94 8.97 9.18
N PRO A 195 -24.39 7.71 9.05
CA PRO A 195 -25.28 7.09 10.03
C PRO A 195 -24.60 6.96 11.40
N VAL A 196 -25.38 7.19 12.45
CA VAL A 196 -24.93 7.17 13.84
C VAL A 196 -25.02 5.75 14.40
N GLU A 197 -23.93 5.22 14.94
CA GLU A 197 -23.92 3.95 15.68
C GLU A 197 -24.33 4.20 17.13
N GLU A 198 -25.55 3.77 17.52
CA GLU A 198 -25.99 3.77 18.91
C GLU A 198 -25.62 2.45 19.59
N TYR A 199 -24.74 2.51 20.59
CA TYR A 199 -24.45 1.37 21.47
C TYR A 199 -25.48 1.35 22.61
N ASN A 200 -26.41 0.40 22.57
CA ASN A 200 -27.32 0.13 23.70
C ASN A 200 -26.54 -0.63 24.79
N ASP A 201 -25.77 0.08 25.61
CA ASP A 201 -25.01 -0.49 26.72
C ASP A 201 -25.90 -0.81 27.93
N VAL A 202 -26.81 -1.78 27.78
CA VAL A 202 -27.68 -2.25 28.88
C VAL A 202 -26.94 -3.20 29.85
N ILE A 203 -25.74 -3.69 29.50
CA ILE A 203 -25.05 -4.74 30.29
C ILE A 203 -23.89 -4.17 31.15
N GLY A 204 -23.49 -2.91 30.94
CA GLY A 204 -22.35 -2.30 31.64
C GLY A 204 -22.70 -1.36 32.80
N SER A 205 -23.93 -0.85 32.88
CA SER A 205 -24.29 0.24 33.81
C SER A 205 -24.36 -0.19 35.27
N ASP A 206 -24.70 -1.45 35.54
CA ASP A 206 -24.98 -1.90 36.91
C ASP A 206 -23.71 -2.14 37.72
N ARG A 207 -22.61 -2.58 37.08
CA ARG A 207 -21.30 -2.71 37.74
C ARG A 207 -20.69 -1.36 38.08
N VAL A 208 -20.85 -0.37 37.20
CA VAL A 208 -20.28 0.98 37.43
C VAL A 208 -21.04 1.67 38.57
N ARG A 209 -22.37 1.53 38.63
CA ARG A 209 -23.20 2.07 39.72
C ARG A 209 -22.96 1.39 41.08
N GLN A 210 -22.58 0.11 41.10
CA GLN A 210 -22.20 -0.60 42.32
C GLN A 210 -20.85 -0.09 42.86
N LEU A 211 -19.85 0.05 41.99
CA LEU A 211 -18.52 0.53 42.36
C LEU A 211 -18.51 1.99 42.86
N ASP A 212 -19.42 2.82 42.35
CA ASP A 212 -19.58 4.20 42.83
C ASP A 212 -20.31 4.28 44.19
N ARG A 213 -21.18 3.30 44.50
CA ARG A 213 -21.86 3.21 45.80
C ARG A 213 -20.89 2.79 46.90
N ASP A 214 -20.02 1.82 46.62
CA ASP A 214 -19.02 1.30 47.56
C ASP A 214 -17.89 2.29 47.88
N ARG A 215 -17.80 3.41 47.14
CA ARG A 215 -16.82 4.50 47.40
C ARG A 215 -17.35 5.60 48.31
N LEU A 216 -18.64 5.59 48.62
CA LEU A 216 -19.33 6.62 49.40
C LEU A 216 -19.71 6.14 50.82
N GLU A 217 -19.46 4.87 51.15
CA GLU A 217 -19.41 4.32 52.51
C GLU A 217 -17.95 4.29 53.02
#